data_AF-A0A967UJ98-F1
#
_entry.id   AF-A0A967UJ98-F1
#
_cell.length_a   1.000
_cell.length_b   1.000
_cell.length_c   1.000
_cell.angle_alpha   90.00
_cell.angle_beta   90.00
_cell.angle_gamma   90.00
#
_symmetry.space_group_name_H-M   'P 1'
#
loop_
_entity.id
_entity.type
_entity.pdbx_description
1 polymer ?
#
loop_
_entity_poly.entity_id
_entity_poly.type
_entity_poly.pdbx_seq_one_letter_code
_entity_poly.pdbx_strand_id
1 'polypeptide(L)'
;EMPPLKLAVGELVYVLDGQGLTTVWSRKGGPRQTFEWGEQSLFHIPRHFHHQIFNGSGDRPARLLCYNYLPVAMSVVPDPDFFFNNSYQSNIALAEDDDLFAEAQEVKTN
;
A
#
# COMPACT_ATOMS: atom_id res chain seq x y z
N GLU A 1 10.37 1.53 -11.83
CA GLU A 1 9.80 0.86 -10.64
C GLU A 1 10.14 1.69 -9.42
N MET A 2 9.24 1.78 -8.43
CA MET A 2 9.53 2.50 -7.19
C MET A 2 10.43 1.64 -6.29
N PRO A 3 11.36 2.24 -5.53
CA PRO A 3 12.11 1.51 -4.53
C PRO A 3 11.18 1.02 -3.41
N PRO A 4 11.55 -0.07 -2.69
CA PRO A 4 10.81 -0.51 -1.51
C PRO A 4 10.63 0.61 -0.48
N LEU A 5 9.41 0.78 0.02
CA LEU A 5 9.05 1.74 1.06
C LEU A 5 8.47 1.03 2.28
N LYS A 6 8.78 1.53 3.48
CA LYS A 6 8.08 1.19 4.72
C LYS A 6 7.65 2.48 5.40
N LEU A 7 6.39 2.56 5.80
CA LEU A 7 5.88 3.64 6.63
C LEU A 7 5.41 3.12 7.99
N ALA A 8 5.50 3.96 9.03
CA ALA A 8 4.89 3.68 10.33
C ALA A 8 3.35 3.82 10.34
N VAL A 9 2.78 4.38 9.26
CA VAL A 9 1.33 4.51 9.03
C VAL A 9 0.89 3.56 7.91
N GLY A 10 -0.39 3.21 7.88
CA GLY A 10 -0.97 2.43 6.78
C GLY A 10 -1.36 3.35 5.64
N GLU A 11 -1.51 2.77 4.44
CA GLU A 11 -1.84 3.51 3.22
C GLU A 11 -3.00 2.84 2.50
N LEU A 12 -3.96 3.64 2.06
CA LEU A 12 -5.03 3.20 1.17
C LEU A 12 -4.68 3.65 -0.25
N VAL A 13 -4.71 2.73 -1.21
CA VAL A 13 -4.35 3.00 -2.60
C VAL A 13 -5.54 2.70 -3.49
N TYR A 14 -6.00 3.70 -4.23
CA TYR A 14 -7.03 3.57 -5.25
C TYR A 14 -6.43 3.75 -6.64
N VAL A 15 -6.68 2.81 -7.55
CA VAL A 15 -6.15 2.83 -8.91
C VAL A 15 -7.11 3.60 -9.81
N LEU A 16 -6.70 4.79 -10.24
CA LEU A 16 -7.48 5.64 -11.15
C LEU A 16 -7.34 5.22 -12.61
N ASP A 17 -6.18 4.66 -13.00
CA ASP A 17 -5.88 4.20 -14.36
C ASP A 17 -4.66 3.26 -14.32
N GLY A 18 -4.63 2.30 -15.24
CA GLY A 18 -3.55 1.32 -15.40
C GLY A 18 -3.71 0.04 -14.57
N GLN A 19 -2.72 -0.83 -14.70
CA GLN A 19 -2.62 -2.11 -14.00
C GLN A 19 -1.18 -2.40 -13.57
N GLY A 20 -1.02 -3.29 -12.60
CA GLY A 20 0.28 -3.65 -12.08
C GLY A 20 0.23 -4.62 -10.91
N LEU A 21 1.32 -4.62 -10.15
CA LEU A 21 1.55 -5.55 -9.05
C LEU A 21 1.99 -4.76 -7.83
N THR A 22 1.54 -5.16 -6.65
CA THR A 22 2.09 -4.68 -5.38
C THR A 22 2.58 -5.88 -4.60
N THR A 23 3.82 -5.79 -4.12
CA THR A 23 4.37 -6.80 -3.22
C THR A 23 4.54 -6.22 -1.82
N VAL A 24 4.08 -6.94 -0.80
CA VAL A 24 4.14 -6.54 0.62
C VAL A 24 4.83 -7.62 1.46
N TRP A 25 5.72 -7.21 2.38
CA TRP A 25 6.45 -8.15 3.23
C TRP A 25 6.95 -7.55 4.54
N SER A 26 7.23 -8.43 5.51
CA SER A 26 7.93 -8.10 6.75
C SER A 26 9.40 -8.47 6.66
N ARG A 27 10.28 -7.67 7.29
CA ARG A 27 11.69 -8.04 7.49
C ARG A 27 11.89 -9.07 8.62
N LYS A 28 10.85 -9.35 9.42
CA LYS A 28 10.89 -10.39 10.47
C LYS A 28 10.91 -11.81 9.90
N GLY A 29 10.68 -11.96 8.59
CA GLY A 29 10.35 -13.23 7.94
C GLY A 29 8.85 -13.37 7.70
N GLY A 30 8.45 -14.50 7.13
CA GLY A 30 7.07 -14.77 6.70
C GLY A 30 6.88 -14.64 5.18
N PRO A 31 5.69 -14.96 4.67
CA PRO A 31 5.41 -14.91 3.24
C PRO A 31 5.48 -13.46 2.73
N ARG A 32 6.07 -13.30 1.54
CA ARG A 32 6.00 -12.08 0.75
C ARG A 32 4.78 -12.23 -0.16
N GLN A 33 3.77 -11.41 0.05
CA GLN A 33 2.51 -11.47 -0.70
C GLN A 33 2.59 -10.52 -1.88
N THR A 34 2.23 -11.01 -3.06
CA THR A 34 2.13 -10.20 -4.27
C THR A 34 0.74 -10.36 -4.84
N PHE A 35 0.07 -9.24 -5.08
CA PHE A 35 -1.25 -9.22 -5.70
C PHE A 35 -1.24 -8.30 -6.91
N GLU A 36 -2.09 -8.63 -7.88
CA GLU A 36 -2.32 -7.80 -9.06
C GLU A 36 -3.40 -6.77 -8.75
N TRP A 37 -3.35 -5.63 -9.43
CA TRP A 37 -4.39 -4.62 -9.39
C TRP A 37 -4.60 -4.05 -10.80
N GLY A 38 -5.83 -3.64 -11.06
CA GLY A 38 -6.25 -2.95 -12.28
C GLY A 38 -6.97 -1.66 -11.97
N GLU A 39 -7.48 -1.00 -12.99
CA GLU A 39 -8.32 0.20 -12.83
C GLU A 39 -9.46 -0.07 -11.84
N GLN A 40 -9.79 0.93 -11.01
CA GLN A 40 -10.83 0.86 -9.97
C GLN A 40 -10.55 -0.10 -8.81
N SER A 41 -9.36 -0.70 -8.75
CA SER A 41 -8.95 -1.49 -7.57
C SER A 41 -8.71 -0.59 -6.36
N LEU A 42 -9.15 -1.06 -5.18
CA LEU A 42 -8.85 -0.45 -3.89
C LEU A 42 -8.14 -1.48 -3.01
N PHE A 43 -6.97 -1.13 -2.50
CA PHE A 43 -6.22 -2.01 -1.59
C PHE A 43 -5.55 -1.23 -0.47
N HIS A 44 -5.30 -1.92 0.64
CA HIS A 44 -4.67 -1.35 1.83
C HIS A 44 -3.29 -1.96 2.06
N ILE A 45 -2.30 -1.09 2.27
CA ILE A 45 -0.94 -1.45 2.67
C ILE A 45 -0.85 -1.24 4.19
N PRO A 46 -0.65 -2.31 4.99
CA PRO A 46 -0.60 -2.16 6.43
C PRO A 46 0.66 -1.42 6.91
N ARG A 47 0.51 -0.66 8.00
CA ARG A 47 1.63 0.00 8.69
C ARG A 47 2.75 -0.97 9.07
N HIS A 48 3.98 -0.47 8.99
CA HIS A 48 5.23 -1.17 9.32
C HIS A 48 5.57 -2.37 8.43
N PHE A 49 4.92 -2.50 7.28
CA PHE A 49 5.33 -3.45 6.24
C PHE A 49 6.10 -2.74 5.13
N HIS A 50 7.07 -3.45 4.58
CA HIS A 50 7.71 -3.02 3.35
C HIS A 50 6.78 -3.33 2.20
N HIS A 51 6.70 -2.43 1.24
CA HIS A 51 5.97 -2.66 0.02
C HIS A 51 6.73 -2.11 -1.18
N GLN A 52 6.41 -2.64 -2.36
CA GLN A 52 6.90 -2.17 -3.63
C GLN A 52 5.78 -2.23 -4.65
N ILE A 53 5.59 -1.14 -5.38
CA ILE A 53 4.56 -1.01 -6.41
C ILE A 53 5.24 -1.05 -7.78
N PHE A 54 4.75 -1.93 -8.64
CA PHE A 54 5.22 -2.15 -10.00
C PHE A 54 4.13 -1.76 -11.00
N ASN A 55 4.48 -0.90 -11.97
CA ASN A 55 3.59 -0.57 -13.08
C ASN A 55 3.71 -1.65 -14.17
N GLY A 56 2.63 -2.40 -14.39
CA GLY A 56 2.53 -3.43 -15.43
C GLY A 56 1.98 -2.93 -16.77
N SER A 57 1.68 -1.63 -16.90
CA SER A 57 1.04 -1.04 -18.09
C SER A 57 2.01 -0.70 -19.23
N GLY A 58 3.26 -1.17 -19.13
CA GLY A 58 4.30 -0.98 -20.15
C GLY A 58 4.71 0.48 -20.30
N ASP A 59 4.39 1.07 -21.45
CA ASP A 59 4.69 2.45 -21.81
C ASP A 59 3.65 3.46 -21.28
N ARG A 60 2.51 2.98 -20.77
CA ARG A 60 1.47 3.83 -20.19
C ARG A 60 1.70 4.04 -18.69
N PRO A 61 1.49 5.26 -18.17
CA PRO A 61 1.57 5.51 -16.74
C PRO A 61 0.39 4.89 -15.99
N ALA A 62 0.64 4.23 -14.86
CA ALA A 62 -0.40 3.95 -13.87
C ALA A 62 -0.66 5.20 -13.01
N ARG A 63 -1.94 5.49 -12.72
CA ARG A 63 -2.35 6.64 -11.90
C ARG A 63 -2.94 6.12 -10.59
N LEU A 64 -2.26 6.41 -9.49
CA LEU A 64 -2.63 5.94 -8.16
C LEU A 64 -2.98 7.13 -7.27
N LEU A 65 -4.09 7.04 -6.55
CA LEU A 65 -4.41 7.91 -5.42
C LEU A 65 -3.97 7.20 -4.14
N CYS A 66 -2.93 7.72 -3.48
CA CYS A 66 -2.46 7.20 -2.21
C CYS A 66 -2.94 8.11 -1.07
N TYR A 67 -3.66 7.54 -0.12
CA TYR A 67 -4.16 8.24 1.05
C TYR A 67 -3.58 7.63 2.33
N ASN A 68 -3.01 8.48 3.18
CA ASN A 68 -2.61 8.15 4.53
C ASN A 68 -2.67 9.39 5.43
N TYR A 69 -2.58 9.21 6.74
CA TYR A 69 -2.63 10.30 7.71
C TYR A 69 -1.25 10.85 8.11
N LEU A 70 -0.19 10.56 7.33
CA LEU A 70 1.18 10.94 7.66
C LEU A 70 1.36 12.45 7.92
N PRO A 71 0.77 13.38 7.14
CA PRO A 71 0.93 14.81 7.41
C PRO A 71 0.42 15.22 8.80
N VAL A 72 -0.71 14.65 9.23
CA VAL A 72 -1.26 14.88 10.57
C VAL A 72 -0.37 14.25 11.63
N ALA A 73 0.09 13.02 11.41
CA ALA A 73 1.00 12.34 12.34
C ALA A 73 2.32 13.12 12.54
N MET A 74 2.89 13.66 11.45
CA MET A 74 4.11 14.48 11.50
C MET A 74 3.91 15.85 12.15
N SER A 75 2.69 16.40 12.14
CA SER A 75 2.38 17.62 12.89
C SER A 75 2.44 17.40 14.42
N VAL A 76 2.17 16.18 14.87
CA VAL A 76 2.21 15.79 16.29
C VAL A 76 3.59 15.28 16.69
N VAL A 77 4.20 14.46 15.85
CA VAL A 77 5.53 13.88 16.04
C VAL A 77 6.42 14.32 14.87
N PRO A 78 7.15 15.44 14.96
CA PRO A 78 7.94 15.98 13.84
C PRO A 78 9.29 15.26 13.71
N ASP A 79 9.26 13.92 13.62
CA ASP A 79 10.42 13.05 13.44
C ASP A 79 10.23 12.16 12.21
N PRO A 80 10.79 12.53 11.04
CA PRO A 80 10.68 11.73 9.83
C PRO A 80 11.29 10.32 9.97
N ASP A 81 12.37 10.16 10.73
CA ASP A 81 13.03 8.86 10.88
C ASP A 81 12.14 7.87 11.63
N PHE A 82 11.33 8.35 12.58
CA PHE A 82 10.30 7.54 13.20
C PHE A 82 9.32 6.94 12.16
N PHE A 83 8.93 7.70 11.14
CA PHE A 83 7.96 7.22 10.14
C PHE A 83 8.58 6.39 9.02
N PHE A 84 9.75 6.76 8.52
CA PHE A 84 10.38 6.11 7.35
C PHE A 84 11.44 5.07 7.74
N ASN A 85 12.19 5.29 8.81
CA ASN A 85 13.45 4.59 9.11
C ASN A 85 13.48 3.88 10.48
N ASN A 86 12.33 3.60 11.09
CA ASN A 86 12.28 2.89 12.37
C ASN A 86 12.72 1.41 12.24
N SER A 87 13.21 0.82 13.32
CA SER A 87 13.53 -0.62 13.40
C SER A 87 12.32 -1.49 13.75
N TYR A 88 11.16 -0.89 14.07
CA TYR A 88 9.97 -1.62 14.46
C TYR A 88 9.48 -2.55 13.33
N GLN A 89 9.10 -3.75 13.74
CA GLN A 89 8.52 -4.78 12.88
C GLN A 89 7.19 -5.19 13.52
N SER A 90 6.11 -5.15 12.73
CA SER A 90 4.79 -5.53 13.22
C SER A 90 4.75 -7.00 13.66
N ASN A 91 4.04 -7.27 14.75
CA ASN A 91 3.69 -8.63 15.17
C ASN A 91 2.34 -9.08 14.61
N ILE A 92 1.59 -8.17 14.00
CA ILE A 92 0.34 -8.48 13.28
C ILE A 92 0.73 -9.19 11.99
N ALA A 93 0.08 -10.30 11.68
CA ALA A 93 0.29 -11.00 10.42
C ALA A 93 -0.21 -10.13 9.25
N LEU A 94 0.38 -10.31 8.06
CA LEU A 94 -0.29 -9.84 6.85
C LEU A 94 -1.62 -10.58 6.75
N ALA A 95 -2.69 -9.85 6.43
CA ALA A 95 -3.98 -10.47 6.19
C ALA A 95 -3.87 -11.44 5.01
N GLU A 96 -4.76 -12.43 4.95
CA GLU A 96 -4.84 -13.31 3.79
C GLU A 96 -5.37 -12.52 2.57
N ASP A 97 -5.06 -12.96 1.34
CA ASP A 97 -5.31 -12.18 0.11
C ASP A 97 -6.77 -11.68 0.00
N ASP A 98 -7.74 -12.47 0.46
CA ASP A 98 -9.17 -12.15 0.41
C ASP A 98 -9.55 -10.92 1.28
N ASP A 99 -8.76 -10.58 2.30
CA ASP A 99 -8.99 -9.43 3.18
C ASP A 99 -8.29 -8.14 2.70
N LEU A 100 -7.37 -8.25 1.74
CA LEU A 100 -6.54 -7.12 1.27
C LEU A 100 -7.16 -6.39 0.08
N PHE A 101 -8.07 -7.05 -0.63
CA PHE A 101 -8.60 -6.60 -1.91
C PHE A 101 -10.12 -6.53 -1.90
N ALA A 102 -10.66 -5.41 -2.39
CA ALA A 102 -12.08 -5.27 -2.71
C ALA A 102 -12.23 -4.58 -4.06
N GLU A 103 -13.07 -5.15 -4.93
CA GLU A 103 -13.46 -4.51 -6.18
C GLU A 103 -14.49 -3.40 -5.88
N ALA A 104 -14.23 -2.19 -6.38
CA ALA A 104 -15.17 -1.09 -6.22
C ALA A 104 -16.45 -1.37 -7.03
N GLN A 105 -17.59 -1.45 -6.35
CA GLN A 105 -18.89 -1.61 -7.00
C GLN A 105 -19.58 -0.26 -7.19
N GLU A 106 -20.14 -0.05 -8.38
CA GLU A 106 -20.96 1.14 -8.67
C GLU A 106 -22.25 1.09 -7.83
N VAL A 107 -22.42 2.08 -6.95
CA VAL A 107 -23.68 2.26 -6.20
C VAL A 107 -24.70 2.94 -7.12
N LYS A 108 -25.64 2.17 -7.66
CA LYS A 108 -26.78 2.74 -8.40
C LYS A 108 -27.63 3.58 -7.45
N THR A 109 -27.62 4.89 -7.68
CA THR A 109 -28.52 5.81 -6.96
C THR A 109 -29.84 5.82 -7.72
N ASN A 110 -30.91 5.30 -7.10
CA ASN A 110 -32.28 5.40 -7.61
C ASN A 110 -32.85 6.81 -7.44
#